data_AF-A0A2A7BJA5-F1
#
_entry.id   AF-A0A2A7BJA5-F1
#
_cell.length_a   1.000
_cell.length_b   1.000
_cell.length_c   1.000
_cell.angle_alpha   90.00
_cell.angle_beta   90.00
_cell.angle_gamma   90.00
#
_symmetry.space_group_name_H-M   'P 1'
#
loop_
_entity.id
_entity.type
_entity.pdbx_description
1 polymer ?
#
loop_
_entity_poly.entity_id
_entity_poly.type
_entity_poly.pdbx_seq_one_letter_code
_entity_poly.pdbx_strand_id
1 'polypeptide(L)'
;MERVKWERTHAPITEQIISKIEEKFNVIFPQDYKECVMKYNGGHPVPNIFFFEDDGEGVFDCLLSYTNEYISITITYDIISPYIPKGIIPFATDPFGNKICFDFRNDKHSPTIVFYDSDEQAIEYICSTFTNLINSLYFSENE
;
A
#
# COMPACT_ATOMS: atom_id res chain seq x y z
N MET A 1 11.04 -7.47 9.44
CA MET A 1 9.94 -6.60 9.90
C MET A 1 10.01 -6.23 11.39
N GLU A 2 11.07 -6.57 12.15
CA GLU A 2 11.13 -6.28 13.59
C GLU A 2 11.24 -4.78 13.96
N ARG A 3 11.41 -3.88 12.98
CA ARG A 3 11.56 -2.43 13.20
C ARG A 3 10.24 -1.64 13.14
N VAL A 4 9.22 -2.16 12.48
CA VAL A 4 7.93 -1.45 12.29
C VAL A 4 6.87 -2.09 13.16
N LYS A 5 6.29 -1.30 14.06
CA LYS A 5 5.11 -1.67 14.83
C LYS A 5 3.88 -1.32 14.03
N TRP A 6 2.91 -2.23 13.98
CA TRP A 6 1.60 -1.95 13.37
C TRP A 6 0.58 -1.66 14.47
N GLU A 7 -0.07 -0.52 14.38
CA GLU A 7 -1.08 -0.05 15.33
C GLU A 7 -2.47 -0.02 14.68
N ARG A 8 -3.51 0.06 15.52
CA ARG A 8 -4.93 0.21 15.09
C ARG A 8 -5.37 -0.82 14.04
N THR A 9 -4.87 -2.04 14.15
CA THR A 9 -5.17 -3.12 13.19
C THR A 9 -6.58 -3.67 13.38
N HIS A 10 -7.22 -4.07 12.29
CA HIS A 10 -8.41 -4.91 12.32
C HIS A 10 -8.06 -6.37 12.65
N ALA A 11 -9.10 -7.22 12.71
CA ALA A 11 -8.90 -8.65 12.86
C ALA A 11 -8.02 -9.22 11.73
N PRO A 12 -7.11 -10.18 12.05
CA PRO A 12 -6.33 -10.89 11.05
C PRO A 12 -7.21 -11.49 9.96
N ILE A 13 -6.68 -11.54 8.74
CA ILE A 13 -7.36 -12.09 7.57
C ILE A 13 -6.65 -13.36 7.10
N THR A 14 -7.34 -14.13 6.28
CA THR A 14 -6.80 -15.39 5.74
C THR A 14 -6.31 -15.22 4.31
N GLU A 15 -5.45 -16.13 3.87
CA GLU A 15 -4.97 -16.18 2.49
C GLU A 15 -6.12 -16.32 1.48
N GLN A 16 -7.24 -16.97 1.84
CA GLN A 16 -8.41 -17.07 0.97
C GLN A 16 -9.07 -15.71 0.71
N ILE A 17 -9.03 -14.78 1.67
CA ILE A 17 -9.53 -13.41 1.46
C ILE A 17 -8.63 -12.69 0.46
N ILE A 18 -7.31 -12.81 0.61
CA ILE A 18 -6.33 -12.21 -0.29
C ILE A 18 -6.47 -12.77 -1.71
N SER A 19 -6.58 -14.10 -1.84
CA SER A 19 -6.71 -14.79 -3.14
C SER A 19 -7.91 -14.30 -3.95
N LYS A 20 -9.06 -14.03 -3.30
CA LYS A 20 -10.23 -13.46 -3.97
C LYS A 20 -9.98 -12.07 -4.52
N ILE A 21 -9.15 -11.27 -3.85
CA ILE A 21 -8.79 -9.92 -4.30
C ILE A 21 -7.75 -9.98 -5.42
N GLU A 22 -6.77 -10.88 -5.32
CA GLU A 22 -5.84 -11.22 -6.40
C GLU A 22 -6.57 -11.63 -7.68
N GLU A 23 -7.58 -12.51 -7.57
CA GLU A 23 -8.45 -12.90 -8.68
C GLU A 23 -9.21 -11.71 -9.27
N LYS A 24 -9.79 -10.83 -8.42
CA LYS A 24 -10.52 -9.62 -8.87
C LYS A 24 -9.61 -8.69 -9.68
N PHE A 25 -8.37 -8.51 -9.24
CA PHE A 25 -7.42 -7.60 -9.88
C PHE A 25 -6.57 -8.28 -10.97
N ASN A 26 -6.62 -9.59 -11.09
CA ASN A 26 -5.79 -10.40 -11.99
C ASN A 26 -4.27 -10.15 -11.78
N VAL A 27 -3.85 -10.15 -10.50
CA VAL A 27 -2.46 -9.96 -10.06
C VAL A 27 -2.10 -11.01 -9.00
N ILE A 28 -0.82 -11.17 -8.71
CA ILE A 28 -0.33 -11.93 -7.55
C ILE A 28 0.47 -10.96 -6.70
N PHE A 29 -0.01 -10.70 -5.48
CA PHE A 29 0.69 -9.82 -4.56
C PHE A 29 1.98 -10.45 -4.04
N PRO A 30 3.01 -9.64 -3.77
CA PRO A 30 4.25 -10.12 -3.12
C PRO A 30 3.98 -10.87 -1.81
N GLN A 31 4.71 -11.96 -1.59
CA GLN A 31 4.50 -12.85 -0.44
C GLN A 31 4.71 -12.13 0.91
N ASP A 32 5.72 -11.27 0.99
CA ASP A 32 6.03 -10.43 2.16
C ASP A 32 4.87 -9.47 2.50
N TYR A 33 4.25 -8.89 1.49
CA TYR A 33 3.05 -8.07 1.66
C TYR A 33 1.85 -8.91 2.13
N LYS A 34 1.60 -10.08 1.54
CA LYS A 34 0.51 -10.97 1.97
C LYS A 34 0.65 -11.36 3.45
N GLU A 35 1.85 -11.73 3.87
CA GLU A 35 2.14 -12.07 5.27
C GLU A 35 1.91 -10.89 6.23
N CYS A 36 2.19 -9.67 5.76
CA CYS A 36 1.93 -8.45 6.50
C CYS A 36 0.44 -8.20 6.69
N VAL A 37 -0.33 -8.14 5.60
CA VAL A 37 -1.75 -7.79 5.66
C VAL A 37 -2.59 -8.89 6.33
N MET A 38 -2.17 -10.16 6.26
CA MET A 38 -2.80 -11.23 7.05
C MET A 38 -2.77 -10.94 8.55
N LYS A 39 -1.69 -10.35 9.06
CA LYS A 39 -1.51 -10.05 10.49
C LYS A 39 -2.02 -8.67 10.88
N TYR A 40 -1.88 -7.70 9.99
CA TYR A 40 -2.02 -6.28 10.29
C TYR A 40 -3.01 -5.56 9.35
N ASN A 41 -4.07 -6.26 8.94
CA ASN A 41 -5.13 -5.71 8.09
C ASN A 41 -5.62 -4.34 8.60
N GLY A 42 -5.62 -3.32 7.74
CA GLY A 42 -6.01 -1.95 8.12
C GLY A 42 -5.02 -1.22 9.03
N GLY A 43 -3.85 -1.79 9.30
CA GLY A 43 -2.90 -1.28 10.29
C GLY A 43 -2.17 -0.01 9.87
N HIS A 44 -1.82 0.80 10.85
CA HIS A 44 -0.97 1.98 10.71
C HIS A 44 0.47 1.62 11.11
N PRO A 45 1.47 1.79 10.24
CA PRO A 45 2.86 1.52 10.59
C PRO A 45 3.42 2.61 11.51
N VAL A 46 4.33 2.24 12.39
CA VAL A 46 5.13 3.15 13.22
C VAL A 46 6.56 2.59 13.23
N PRO A 47 7.56 3.30 12.69
CA PRO A 47 7.48 4.60 12.01
C PRO A 47 6.65 4.60 10.71
N ASN A 48 6.28 5.79 10.20
CA ASN A 48 5.40 5.95 9.03
C ASN A 48 5.90 6.91 7.93
N ILE A 49 7.05 7.56 8.08
CA ILE A 49 7.59 8.45 7.04
C ILE A 49 8.45 7.67 6.05
N PHE A 50 8.24 7.85 4.75
CA PHE A 50 9.13 7.38 3.68
C PHE A 50 9.63 8.57 2.86
N PHE A 51 10.68 8.36 2.07
CA PHE A 51 11.23 9.38 1.17
C PHE A 51 11.04 8.97 -0.29
N PHE A 52 10.81 9.97 -1.13
CA PHE A 52 10.89 9.88 -2.59
C PHE A 52 12.35 9.92 -3.05
N GLU A 53 12.61 9.68 -4.34
CA GLU A 53 13.97 9.71 -4.89
C GLU A 53 14.63 11.10 -4.85
N ASP A 54 13.82 12.16 -4.78
CA ASP A 54 14.25 13.56 -4.75
C ASP A 54 14.35 14.15 -3.32
N ASP A 55 14.35 13.28 -2.31
CA ASP A 55 14.33 13.61 -0.87
C ASP A 55 13.03 14.27 -0.38
N GLY A 56 11.95 14.26 -1.18
CA GLY A 56 10.61 14.60 -0.70
C GLY A 56 10.11 13.61 0.36
N GLU A 57 9.31 14.06 1.32
CA GLU A 57 8.71 13.21 2.36
C GLU A 57 7.28 12.77 2.00
N GLY A 58 6.99 11.50 2.24
CA GLY A 58 5.65 10.92 2.15
C GLY A 58 5.26 10.23 3.46
N VAL A 59 3.95 10.14 3.70
CA VAL A 59 3.40 9.51 4.91
C VAL A 59 2.64 8.23 4.54
N PHE A 60 3.05 7.09 5.11
CA PHE A 60 2.30 5.84 5.07
C PHE A 60 1.32 5.82 6.24
N ASP A 61 0.10 6.34 6.04
CA ASP A 61 -0.91 6.39 7.11
C ASP A 61 -1.38 5.00 7.52
N CYS A 62 -1.99 4.25 6.60
CA CYS A 62 -2.48 2.90 6.90
C CYS A 62 -2.57 2.00 5.67
N LEU A 63 -2.52 0.69 5.93
CA LEU A 63 -2.89 -0.33 4.96
C LEU A 63 -4.37 -0.23 4.65
N LEU A 64 -4.73 -0.38 3.38
CA LEU A 64 -6.13 -0.54 2.98
C LEU A 64 -6.66 -1.87 3.53
N SER A 65 -7.87 -1.83 4.09
CA SER A 65 -8.49 -3.03 4.66
C SER A 65 -8.97 -3.98 3.57
N TYR A 66 -8.94 -5.28 3.87
CA TYR A 66 -9.51 -6.34 3.03
C TYR A 66 -10.95 -6.68 3.44
N THR A 67 -11.41 -6.18 4.59
CA THR A 67 -12.70 -6.59 5.20
C THR A 67 -13.59 -5.43 5.64
N ASN A 68 -13.12 -4.18 5.56
CA ASN A 68 -13.90 -3.01 5.96
C ASN A 68 -14.84 -2.59 4.81
N GLU A 69 -16.13 -2.43 5.10
CA GLU A 69 -17.15 -2.11 4.10
C GLU A 69 -17.16 -0.63 3.66
N TYR A 70 -16.43 0.24 4.37
CA TYR A 70 -16.37 1.68 4.08
C TYR A 70 -15.05 2.09 3.41
N ILE A 71 -13.92 1.53 3.88
CA ILE A 71 -12.59 1.83 3.36
C ILE A 71 -11.85 0.51 3.15
N SER A 72 -11.94 -0.05 1.94
CA SER A 72 -11.23 -1.26 1.53
C SER A 72 -10.47 -1.09 0.24
N ILE A 73 -9.51 -1.98 0.02
CA ILE A 73 -8.72 -2.03 -1.22
C ILE A 73 -9.60 -2.06 -2.47
N THR A 74 -10.72 -2.78 -2.45
CA THR A 74 -11.65 -2.85 -3.58
C THR A 74 -12.40 -1.55 -3.80
N ILE A 75 -12.93 -0.92 -2.74
CA ILE A 75 -13.65 0.34 -2.85
C ILE A 75 -12.70 1.45 -3.32
N THR A 76 -11.51 1.50 -2.72
CA THR A 76 -10.48 2.47 -3.09
C THR A 76 -10.06 2.30 -4.55
N TYR A 77 -9.81 1.07 -5.00
CA TYR A 77 -9.50 0.82 -6.41
C TYR A 77 -10.65 1.24 -7.34
N ASP A 78 -11.90 0.89 -7.02
CA ASP A 78 -13.05 1.23 -7.84
C ASP A 78 -13.20 2.77 -7.99
N ILE A 79 -12.85 3.56 -6.96
CA ILE A 79 -12.83 5.03 -6.99
C ILE A 79 -11.73 5.58 -7.92
N ILE A 80 -10.49 5.09 -7.80
CA ILE A 80 -9.34 5.69 -8.50
C ILE A 80 -9.10 5.10 -9.89
N SER A 81 -9.60 3.88 -10.17
CA SER A 81 -9.37 3.16 -11.44
C SER A 81 -9.74 3.92 -12.73
N PRO A 82 -10.68 4.87 -12.76
CA PRO A 82 -10.92 5.69 -13.94
C PRO A 82 -9.77 6.67 -14.27
N TYR A 83 -8.92 6.98 -13.30
CA TYR A 83 -7.89 8.02 -13.37
C TYR A 83 -6.46 7.46 -13.42
N ILE A 84 -6.28 6.16 -13.18
CA ILE A 84 -4.97 5.50 -13.19
C ILE A 84 -4.89 4.42 -14.28
N PRO A 85 -3.68 4.14 -14.81
CA PRO A 85 -3.49 3.03 -15.72
C PRO A 85 -3.82 1.67 -15.09
N LYS A 86 -4.33 0.74 -15.90
CA LYS A 86 -4.51 -0.65 -15.47
C LYS A 86 -3.19 -1.25 -14.97
N GLY A 87 -3.26 -2.01 -13.88
CA GLY A 87 -2.08 -2.62 -13.25
C GLY A 87 -1.50 -1.81 -12.09
N ILE A 88 -2.00 -0.60 -11.84
CA ILE A 88 -1.73 0.13 -10.59
C ILE A 88 -2.78 -0.26 -9.57
N ILE A 89 -2.36 -0.91 -8.48
CA ILE A 89 -3.27 -1.42 -7.44
C ILE A 89 -2.92 -0.75 -6.10
N PRO A 90 -3.83 0.04 -5.50
CA PRO A 90 -3.58 0.69 -4.23
C PRO A 90 -3.50 -0.36 -3.12
N PHE A 91 -2.61 -0.17 -2.15
CA PHE A 91 -2.54 -1.03 -0.96
C PHE A 91 -2.49 -0.23 0.35
N ALA A 92 -2.21 1.07 0.28
CA ALA A 92 -2.17 1.96 1.44
C ALA A 92 -2.59 3.38 1.06
N THR A 93 -2.89 4.19 2.07
CA THR A 93 -3.20 5.62 1.94
C THR A 93 -2.18 6.46 2.69
N ASP A 94 -2.10 7.74 2.30
CA ASP A 94 -1.57 8.79 3.14
C ASP A 94 -2.72 9.54 3.86
N PRO A 95 -2.42 10.50 4.77
CA PRO A 95 -3.44 11.31 5.44
C PRO A 95 -4.15 12.32 4.53
N PHE A 96 -3.65 12.57 3.32
CA PHE A 96 -4.12 13.62 2.40
C PHE A 96 -5.03 13.10 1.29
N GLY A 97 -5.26 11.78 1.24
CA GLY A 97 -6.14 11.17 0.26
C GLY A 97 -5.42 10.60 -0.97
N ASN A 98 -4.09 10.60 -0.98
CA ASN A 98 -3.27 9.94 -1.97
C ASN A 98 -3.14 8.45 -1.66
N LYS A 99 -2.50 7.71 -2.58
CA LYS A 99 -2.39 6.25 -2.48
C LYS A 99 -0.96 5.79 -2.70
N ILE A 100 -0.56 4.81 -1.90
CA ILE A 100 0.63 4.01 -2.16
C ILE A 100 0.15 2.74 -2.86
N CYS A 101 0.74 2.46 -4.02
CA CYS A 101 0.27 1.45 -4.95
C CYS A 101 1.39 0.49 -5.34
N PHE A 102 1.00 -0.75 -5.65
CA PHE A 102 1.82 -1.64 -6.45
C PHE A 102 1.67 -1.29 -7.93
N ASP A 103 2.78 -1.26 -8.65
CA ASP A 103 2.81 -1.09 -10.10
C ASP A 103 3.17 -2.41 -10.80
N PHE A 104 2.15 -3.08 -11.32
CA PHE A 104 2.27 -4.33 -12.07
C PHE A 104 2.37 -4.13 -13.60
N ARG A 105 2.53 -2.89 -14.09
CA ARG A 105 2.52 -2.63 -15.54
C ARG A 105 3.70 -3.27 -16.27
N ASN A 106 4.85 -3.34 -15.60
CA ASN A 106 6.09 -3.86 -16.17
C ASN A 106 6.36 -5.32 -15.77
N ASP A 107 6.08 -5.70 -14.52
CA ASP A 107 6.29 -7.05 -14.00
C ASP A 107 5.10 -7.46 -13.11
N LYS A 108 4.47 -8.60 -13.45
CA LYS A 108 3.31 -9.13 -12.73
C LYS A 108 3.66 -9.86 -11.43
N HIS A 109 4.93 -10.19 -11.23
CA HIS A 109 5.42 -10.97 -10.09
C HIS A 109 6.29 -10.13 -9.14
N SER A 110 6.96 -9.11 -9.67
CA SER A 110 7.84 -8.21 -8.91
C SER A 110 7.42 -6.74 -9.10
N PRO A 111 6.22 -6.34 -8.63
CA PRO A 111 5.75 -4.96 -8.78
C PRO A 111 6.62 -3.98 -7.99
N THR A 112 6.88 -2.81 -8.57
CA THR A 112 7.46 -1.68 -7.85
C THR A 112 6.41 -0.98 -6.99
N ILE A 113 6.85 -0.12 -6.08
CA ILE A 113 5.98 0.71 -5.25
C ILE A 113 5.99 2.13 -5.81
N VAL A 114 4.79 2.66 -6.04
CA VAL A 114 4.57 4.02 -6.55
C VAL A 114 3.59 4.78 -5.66
N PHE A 115 3.72 6.09 -5.63
CA PHE A 115 2.73 7.01 -5.08
C PHE A 115 1.81 7.48 -6.20
N TYR A 116 0.51 7.55 -5.91
CA TYR A 116 -0.48 8.17 -6.78
C TYR A 116 -1.01 9.43 -6.10
N ASP A 117 -0.60 10.58 -6.62
CA ASP A 117 -1.13 11.88 -6.26
C ASP A 117 -2.51 12.04 -6.91
N SER A 118 -3.55 12.15 -6.07
CA SER A 118 -4.93 12.22 -6.57
C SER A 118 -5.32 13.59 -7.10
N ASP A 119 -4.66 14.65 -6.64
CA ASP A 119 -4.93 16.02 -7.06
C ASP A 119 -4.27 16.30 -8.41
N GLU A 120 -3.01 15.90 -8.57
CA GLU A 120 -2.25 16.05 -9.82
C GLU A 120 -2.49 14.92 -10.83
N GLN A 121 -3.11 13.81 -10.40
CA GLN A 121 -3.23 12.56 -11.16
C GLN A 121 -1.88 12.06 -11.66
N ALA A 122 -0.84 12.26 -10.85
CA ALA A 122 0.54 11.88 -11.14
C ALA A 122 0.89 10.55 -10.47
N ILE A 123 1.80 9.80 -11.10
CA ILE A 123 2.35 8.58 -10.53
C ILE A 123 3.85 8.76 -10.38
N GLU A 124 4.33 8.59 -9.16
CA GLU A 124 5.73 8.78 -8.79
C GLU A 124 6.31 7.50 -8.20
N TYR A 125 7.57 7.19 -8.52
CA TYR A 125 8.24 6.01 -7.99
C TYR A 125 8.68 6.24 -6.54
N ILE A 126 8.51 5.21 -5.70
CA ILE A 126 9.02 5.23 -4.31
C ILE A 126 10.20 4.28 -4.17
N CYS A 127 9.98 2.98 -4.43
CA CYS A 127 11.02 1.96 -4.27
C CYS A 127 10.67 0.66 -5.01
N SER A 128 11.61 -0.29 -5.02
CA SER A 128 11.52 -1.51 -5.81
C SER A 128 10.61 -2.60 -5.23
N THR A 129 10.42 -2.65 -3.91
CA THR A 129 9.64 -3.73 -3.26
C THR A 129 8.93 -3.24 -2.01
N PHE A 130 7.91 -3.98 -1.59
CA PHE A 130 7.22 -3.73 -0.31
C PHE A 130 8.18 -3.82 0.89
N THR A 131 9.05 -4.83 0.93
CA THR A 131 10.10 -4.92 1.97
C THR A 131 11.02 -3.69 1.97
N ASN A 132 11.38 -3.13 0.81
CA ASN A 132 12.19 -1.89 0.76
C ASN A 132 11.44 -0.72 1.40
N LEU A 133 10.17 -0.53 1.05
CA LEU A 133 9.32 0.51 1.65
C LEU A 133 9.26 0.38 3.17
N ILE A 134 8.95 -0.82 3.68
CA ILE A 134 8.81 -1.05 5.12
C ILE A 134 10.13 -0.81 5.86
N ASN A 135 11.27 -1.18 5.27
CA ASN A 135 12.57 -0.98 5.89
C ASN A 135 13.06 0.47 5.83
N SER A 136 12.53 1.28 4.90
CA SER A 136 12.82 2.70 4.74
C SER A 136 11.90 3.60 5.55
N LEU A 137 11.07 3.07 6.47
CA LEU A 137 10.23 3.92 7.30
C LEU A 137 11.03 4.56 8.45
N TYR A 138 10.78 5.85 8.70
CA TYR A 138 11.42 6.67 9.73
C TYR A 138 10.41 7.42 10.60
N PHE A 139 10.80 7.71 11.84
CA PHE A 139 10.00 8.55 12.73
C PHE A 139 10.02 9.96 12.19
N SER A 140 8.88 10.66 12.24
CA SER A 140 8.89 12.09 11.97
C SER A 140 9.82 12.79 12.96
N GLU A 141 10.51 13.85 12.55
CA GLU A 141 11.46 14.58 13.41
C GLU A 141 10.79 15.23 14.65
N ASN A 142 9.47 15.11 14.81
CA ASN A 142 8.67 15.71 15.87
C ASN A 142 8.12 14.70 16.92
N GLU A 143 8.58 13.44 16.92
CA GLU A 143 8.21 12.42 17.94
C GLU A 143 9.29 12.14 18.99
#